data_AF-A0A847I5D5-F1
#
_entry.id   AF-A0A847I5D5-F1
#
_cell.length_a   1.000
_cell.length_b   1.000
_cell.length_c   1.000
_cell.angle_alpha   90.00
_cell.angle_beta   90.00
_cell.angle_gamma   90.00
#
_symmetry.space_group_name_H-M   'P 1'
#
loop_
_entity.id
_entity.type
_entity.pdbx_description
1 polymer ?
#
loop_
_entity_poly.entity_id
_entity_poly.type
_entity_poly.pdbx_seq_one_letter_code
_entity_poly.pdbx_strand_id
1 'polypeptide(L)'
;MTTSAGKGHDGRRAFWWRAFVMITLAFLSGMAAGGAAAAICFLSAGFRFPEGARMDPVSVMDFLREDLNLSPEKEDAVRAILRNHHAQFMAYRRETMPRMQALFDQLRDDIAAELTPEQAALWRQRFETSRRRSFPIGKMIWLADMNNDRL
;
A
#
# COMPACT_ATOMS: atom_id res chain seq x y z
N MET A 1 42.62 2.39 59.64
CA MET A 1 42.57 1.42 58.52
C MET A 1 41.12 1.26 58.07
N THR A 2 40.88 1.07 56.76
CA THR A 2 39.61 1.03 56.00
C THR A 2 39.06 2.43 55.68
N THR A 3 39.16 3.03 54.47
CA THR A 3 38.89 2.68 53.05
C THR A 3 37.43 2.91 52.61
N SER A 4 37.26 3.99 51.83
CA SER A 4 36.48 4.17 50.59
C SER A 4 35.25 3.31 50.32
N ALA A 5 34.12 3.95 50.00
CA ALA A 5 33.49 3.88 48.66
C ALA A 5 32.04 4.40 48.71
N GLY A 6 31.72 5.47 47.97
CA GLY A 6 30.31 5.90 47.86
C GLY A 6 30.06 7.25 47.22
N LYS A 7 30.87 7.70 46.26
CA LYS A 7 30.65 8.98 45.58
C LYS A 7 31.03 8.97 44.09
N GLY A 8 30.75 7.84 43.43
CA GLY A 8 31.08 7.66 42.00
C GLY A 8 29.94 7.13 41.13
N HIS A 9 28.74 6.88 41.69
CA HIS A 9 27.63 6.29 40.92
C HIS A 9 26.64 7.33 40.37
N ASP A 10 26.41 8.44 41.08
CA ASP A 10 25.40 9.44 40.67
C ASP A 10 25.85 10.27 39.47
N GLY A 11 27.12 10.67 39.42
CA GLY A 11 27.67 11.41 38.28
C GLY A 11 27.70 10.60 36.98
N ARG A 12 27.99 9.29 37.08
CA ARG A 12 27.96 8.39 35.92
C ARG A 12 26.54 8.16 35.44
N ARG A 13 25.58 7.94 36.33
CA ARG A 13 24.16 7.79 35.96
C ARG A 13 23.59 9.06 35.31
N ALA A 14 23.90 10.24 35.85
CA ALA A 14 23.48 11.52 35.27
C ALA A 14 24.13 11.78 33.90
N PHE A 15 25.41 11.42 33.73
CA PHE A 15 26.09 11.50 32.43
C PHE A 15 25.49 10.56 31.39
N TRP A 16 25.28 9.28 31.75
CA TRP A 16 24.66 8.29 30.87
C TRP A 16 23.21 8.64 30.53
N TRP A 17 22.45 9.20 31.46
CA TRP A 17 21.10 9.68 31.21
C TRP A 17 21.08 10.86 30.22
N ARG A 18 21.98 11.83 30.41
CA ARG A 18 22.12 12.97 29.47
C ARG A 18 22.55 12.50 28.08
N ALA A 19 23.48 11.54 28.00
CA ALA A 19 23.89 10.94 26.74
C ALA A 19 22.73 10.21 26.05
N PHE A 20 21.94 9.43 26.79
CA PHE A 20 20.76 8.74 26.27
C PHE A 20 19.71 9.71 25.73
N VAL A 21 19.43 10.81 26.44
CA VAL A 21 18.49 11.85 25.99
C VAL A 21 18.99 12.52 24.70
N MET A 22 20.28 12.86 24.60
CA MET A 22 20.83 13.48 23.39
C MET A 22 20.80 12.54 22.18
N ILE A 23 21.13 11.26 22.37
CA ILE A 23 21.07 10.24 21.31
C ILE A 23 19.62 10.04 20.85
N THR A 24 18.68 9.94 21.78
CA THR A 24 17.25 9.79 21.48
C THR A 24 16.74 11.00 20.70
N LEU A 25 17.13 12.22 21.09
CA LEU A 25 16.74 13.44 20.40
C LEU A 25 17.31 13.51 18.97
N ALA A 26 18.57 13.13 18.79
CA ALA A 26 19.20 13.05 17.47
C ALA A 26 18.57 11.96 16.59
N PHE A 27 18.19 10.83 17.17
CA PHE A 27 17.50 9.76 16.46
C PHE A 27 16.09 10.20 16.04
N LEU A 28 15.35 10.85 16.92
CA LEU A 28 14.02 11.38 16.63
C LEU A 28 14.06 12.46 15.55
N SER A 29 15.07 13.34 15.56
CA SER A 29 15.23 14.35 14.51
C SER A 29 15.58 13.70 13.16
N GLY A 30 16.44 12.68 13.15
CA GLY A 30 16.75 11.89 11.96
C GLY A 30 15.55 11.10 11.44
N MET A 31 14.73 10.54 12.33
CA MET A 31 13.50 9.80 11.98
C MET A 31 12.40 10.74 11.46
N ALA A 32 12.29 11.94 12.01
CA ALA A 32 11.39 12.97 11.49
C ALA A 32 11.84 13.49 10.12
N ALA A 33 13.14 13.74 9.94
CA ALA A 33 13.69 14.18 8.66
C ALA A 33 13.62 13.07 7.59
N GLY A 34 13.97 11.84 7.94
CA GLY A 34 13.86 10.67 7.07
C GLY A 34 12.40 10.30 6.77
N GLY A 35 11.52 10.41 7.75
CA GLY A 35 10.07 10.22 7.59
C GLY A 35 9.45 11.30 6.71
N ALA A 36 9.85 12.56 6.87
CA ALA A 36 9.43 13.66 6.00
C ALA A 36 10.00 13.52 4.59
N ALA A 37 11.28 13.15 4.43
CA ALA A 37 11.89 12.90 3.13
C ALA A 37 11.26 11.69 2.43
N ALA A 38 10.99 10.60 3.15
CA ALA A 38 10.30 9.44 2.63
C ALA A 38 8.85 9.79 2.29
N ALA A 39 8.11 10.49 3.16
CA ALA A 39 6.74 10.92 2.90
C ALA A 39 6.70 11.86 1.69
N ILE A 40 7.59 12.85 1.62
CA ILE A 40 7.74 13.74 0.47
C ILE A 40 8.09 12.91 -0.76
N CYS A 41 9.02 11.96 -0.72
CA CYS A 41 9.35 11.11 -1.86
C CYS A 41 8.17 10.22 -2.27
N PHE A 42 7.44 9.62 -1.33
CA PHE A 42 6.22 8.84 -1.60
C PHE A 42 5.09 9.71 -2.20
N LEU A 43 4.97 10.95 -1.74
CA LEU A 43 3.95 11.92 -2.19
C LEU A 43 4.36 12.65 -3.48
N SER A 44 5.65 12.91 -3.70
CA SER A 44 6.20 13.72 -4.80
C SER A 44 6.73 12.86 -5.95
N ALA A 45 7.28 11.68 -5.68
CA ALA A 45 7.58 10.68 -6.71
C ALA A 45 6.30 10.09 -7.28
N GLY A 46 5.13 10.43 -6.71
CA GLY A 46 3.86 9.90 -7.14
C GLY A 46 3.98 8.40 -7.21
N PHE A 47 4.12 7.74 -6.04
CA PHE A 47 3.87 6.30 -5.92
C PHE A 47 2.37 6.07 -6.16
N ARG A 48 1.94 6.42 -7.37
CA ARG A 48 0.95 5.72 -8.15
C ARG A 48 1.36 4.28 -7.93
N PHE A 49 0.59 3.56 -7.13
CA PHE A 49 0.22 2.22 -7.58
C PHE A 49 0.00 2.39 -9.07
N PRO A 50 0.82 1.76 -9.95
CA PRO A 50 0.67 1.95 -11.38
C PRO A 50 -0.83 1.89 -11.65
N GLU A 51 -1.39 2.97 -12.19
CA GLU A 51 -2.84 3.17 -12.32
C GLU A 51 -3.36 2.05 -13.21
N GLY A 52 -3.71 0.92 -12.58
CA GLY A 52 -3.44 -0.35 -13.20
C GLY A 52 -1.94 -0.50 -13.55
N ALA A 53 -1.22 -1.37 -12.85
CA ALA A 53 -0.47 -2.34 -13.63
C ALA A 53 -1.53 -3.04 -14.47
N ARG A 54 -1.89 -2.41 -15.61
CA ARG A 54 -2.44 -3.15 -16.73
C ARG A 54 -1.48 -4.31 -16.80
N MET A 55 -1.98 -5.54 -16.66
CA MET A 55 -1.23 -6.75 -16.97
C MET A 55 -0.90 -6.75 -18.47
N ASP A 56 -0.44 -5.62 -18.97
CA ASP A 56 -0.10 -5.37 -20.34
C ASP A 56 1.18 -6.17 -20.57
N PRO A 57 1.18 -7.09 -21.54
CA PRO A 57 2.35 -7.91 -21.83
C PRO A 57 3.62 -7.09 -22.05
N VAL A 58 3.52 -5.82 -22.45
CA VAL A 58 4.65 -4.92 -22.65
C VAL A 58 5.30 -4.50 -21.33
N SER A 59 4.52 -4.02 -20.35
CA SER A 59 5.07 -3.55 -19.07
C SER A 59 5.69 -4.69 -18.25
N VAL A 60 5.06 -5.87 -18.30
CA VAL A 60 5.60 -7.08 -17.64
C VAL A 60 6.87 -7.57 -18.36
N MET A 61 6.94 -7.45 -19.69
CA MET A 61 8.14 -7.79 -20.43
C MET A 61 9.31 -6.85 -20.10
N ASP A 62 9.07 -5.55 -20.00
CA ASP A 62 10.12 -4.59 -19.68
C ASP A 62 10.70 -4.85 -18.29
N PHE A 63 9.84 -5.13 -17.29
CA PHE A 63 10.27 -5.58 -15.97
C PHE A 63 11.09 -6.88 -16.02
N LEU A 64 10.62 -7.91 -16.75
CA LEU A 64 11.32 -9.18 -16.85
C LEU A 64 12.65 -9.06 -17.62
N ARG A 65 12.75 -8.15 -18.58
CA ARG A 65 13.98 -7.88 -19.31
C ARG A 65 15.03 -7.26 -18.38
N GLU A 66 14.64 -6.25 -17.60
CA GLU A 66 15.50 -5.51 -16.69
C GLU A 66 16.00 -6.39 -15.52
N ASP A 67 15.10 -7.18 -14.91
CA ASP A 67 15.44 -7.98 -13.72
C ASP A 67 16.14 -9.32 -14.07
N LEU A 68 15.85 -9.91 -15.23
CA LEU A 68 16.34 -11.26 -15.58
C LEU A 68 17.40 -11.29 -16.69
N ASN A 69 17.77 -10.13 -17.27
CA ASN A 69 18.75 -10.03 -18.37
C ASN A 69 18.52 -11.09 -19.47
N LEU A 70 17.28 -11.15 -19.97
CA LEU A 70 16.88 -12.15 -20.96
C LEU A 70 17.65 -11.96 -22.28
N SER A 71 18.10 -13.07 -22.90
CA SER A 71 18.61 -13.02 -24.27
C SER A 71 17.47 -12.72 -25.26
N PRO A 72 17.77 -12.12 -26.43
CA PRO A 72 16.73 -11.76 -27.42
C PRO A 72 15.83 -12.95 -27.81
N GLU A 73 16.40 -14.14 -27.94
CA GLU A 73 15.69 -15.38 -28.27
C GLU A 73 14.68 -15.79 -27.19
N LYS A 74 15.00 -15.57 -25.90
CA LYS A 74 14.10 -15.86 -24.78
C LYS A 74 13.00 -14.81 -24.65
N GLU A 75 13.27 -13.58 -25.07
CA GLU A 75 12.32 -12.48 -25.01
C GLU A 75 11.08 -12.78 -25.87
N ASP A 76 11.26 -13.27 -27.09
CA ASP A 76 10.15 -13.59 -28.00
C ASP A 76 9.27 -14.73 -27.44
N ALA A 77 9.90 -15.74 -26.84
CA ALA A 77 9.19 -16.84 -26.19
C ALA A 77 8.36 -16.34 -24.99
N VAL A 78 8.96 -15.53 -24.11
CA VAL A 78 8.26 -14.95 -22.95
C VAL A 78 7.14 -14.01 -23.41
N ARG A 79 7.34 -13.24 -24.49
CA ARG A 79 6.33 -12.34 -25.06
C ARG A 79 5.11 -13.11 -25.54
N ALA A 80 5.33 -14.25 -26.20
CA ALA A 80 4.24 -15.12 -26.62
C ALA A 80 3.45 -15.68 -25.42
N ILE A 81 4.14 -16.12 -24.37
CA ILE A 81 3.53 -16.63 -23.14
C ILE A 81 2.68 -15.54 -22.47
N LEU A 82 3.23 -14.34 -22.29
CA LEU A 82 2.52 -13.22 -21.66
C LEU A 82 1.28 -12.82 -22.46
N ARG A 83 1.37 -12.74 -23.79
CA ARG A 83 0.20 -12.41 -24.63
C ARG A 83 -0.93 -13.43 -24.50
N ASN A 84 -0.59 -14.73 -24.50
CA ASN A 84 -1.59 -15.79 -24.37
C ASN A 84 -2.30 -15.72 -23.01
N HIS A 85 -1.54 -15.61 -21.92
CA HIS A 85 -2.12 -15.54 -20.58
C HIS A 85 -2.89 -14.23 -20.37
N HIS A 86 -2.40 -13.11 -20.88
CA HIS A 86 -3.16 -11.85 -20.84
C HIS A 86 -4.52 -11.97 -21.52
N ALA A 87 -4.59 -12.62 -22.69
CA ALA A 87 -5.85 -12.86 -23.38
C ALA A 87 -6.82 -13.70 -22.54
N GLN A 88 -6.33 -14.74 -21.86
CA GLN A 88 -7.11 -15.58 -20.95
C GLN A 88 -7.59 -14.79 -19.72
N PHE A 89 -6.73 -14.00 -19.09
CA PHE A 89 -7.11 -13.13 -17.98
C PHE A 89 -8.18 -12.11 -18.39
N MET A 90 -8.07 -11.52 -19.59
CA MET A 90 -9.07 -10.59 -20.10
C MET A 90 -10.40 -11.29 -20.42
N ALA A 91 -10.38 -12.52 -20.92
CA ALA A 91 -11.59 -13.32 -21.11
C ALA A 91 -12.29 -13.58 -19.77
N TYR A 92 -11.55 -14.09 -18.77
CA TYR A 92 -12.08 -14.32 -17.42
C TYR A 92 -12.62 -13.03 -16.78
N ARG A 93 -11.90 -11.92 -16.93
CA ARG A 93 -12.35 -10.61 -16.44
C ARG A 93 -13.66 -10.18 -17.10
N ARG A 94 -13.82 -10.37 -18.42
CA ARG A 94 -15.06 -10.01 -19.12
C ARG A 94 -16.27 -10.78 -18.60
N GLU A 95 -16.07 -12.04 -18.21
CA GLU A 95 -17.13 -12.90 -17.69
C GLU A 95 -17.49 -12.57 -16.22
N THR A 96 -16.48 -12.29 -15.40
CA THR A 96 -16.65 -12.15 -13.94
C THR A 96 -16.88 -10.72 -13.47
N MET A 97 -16.27 -9.73 -14.13
CA MET A 97 -16.37 -8.33 -13.75
C MET A 97 -17.82 -7.80 -13.70
N PRO A 98 -18.73 -8.15 -14.62
CA PRO A 98 -20.13 -7.70 -14.54
C PRO A 98 -20.83 -8.20 -13.27
N ARG A 99 -20.57 -9.45 -12.86
CA ARG A 99 -21.15 -10.02 -11.64
C ARG A 99 -20.60 -9.32 -10.40
N MET A 100 -19.29 -9.06 -10.38
CA MET A 100 -18.66 -8.28 -9.31
C MET A 100 -19.24 -6.86 -9.25
N GLN A 101 -19.41 -6.19 -10.38
CA GLN A 101 -20.01 -4.85 -10.44
C GLN A 101 -21.42 -4.83 -9.86
N ALA A 102 -22.26 -5.81 -10.20
CA ALA A 102 -23.60 -5.92 -9.65
C ALA A 102 -23.59 -6.06 -8.12
N LEU A 103 -22.66 -6.85 -7.56
CA LEU A 103 -22.51 -6.98 -6.10
C LEU A 103 -22.11 -5.66 -5.44
N PHE A 104 -21.22 -4.88 -6.06
CA PHE A 104 -20.86 -3.57 -5.51
C PHE A 104 -21.99 -2.55 -5.64
N ASP A 105 -22.75 -2.57 -6.73
CA ASP A 105 -23.92 -1.71 -6.89
C ASP A 105 -24.98 -2.04 -5.83
N GLN A 106 -25.20 -3.33 -5.55
CA GLN A 106 -26.07 -3.76 -4.46
C GLN A 106 -25.57 -3.28 -3.09
N LEU A 107 -24.28 -3.50 -2.78
CA LEU A 107 -23.66 -3.01 -1.54
C LEU A 107 -23.82 -1.48 -1.38
N ARG A 108 -23.66 -0.72 -2.48
CA ARG A 108 -23.86 0.73 -2.47
C ARG A 108 -25.27 1.07 -2.03
N ASP A 109 -26.27 0.39 -2.58
CA ASP A 109 -27.68 0.69 -2.36
C ASP A 109 -28.13 0.23 -0.97
N ASP A 110 -27.68 -0.94 -0.52
CA ASP A 110 -27.94 -1.45 0.84
C ASP A 110 -27.40 -0.47 1.90
N ILE A 111 -26.16 0.00 1.75
CA ILE A 111 -25.58 1.02 2.65
C ILE A 111 -26.35 2.35 2.54
N ALA A 112 -26.75 2.75 1.33
CA ALA A 112 -27.47 4.02 1.13
C ALA A 112 -28.86 4.03 1.79
N ALA A 113 -29.51 2.87 1.93
CA ALA A 113 -30.82 2.73 2.54
C ALA A 113 -30.80 3.00 4.07
N GLU A 114 -29.68 2.74 4.72
CA GLU A 114 -29.50 2.93 6.18
C GLU A 114 -29.07 4.36 6.54
N LEU A 115 -28.80 5.22 5.55
CA LEU A 115 -28.25 6.56 5.74
C LEU A 115 -29.32 7.66 5.59
N THR A 116 -29.05 8.85 6.15
CA THR A 116 -29.89 10.02 5.85
C THR A 116 -29.80 10.38 4.37
N PRO A 117 -30.79 11.10 3.79
CA PRO A 117 -30.76 11.47 2.38
C PRO A 117 -29.49 12.20 1.95
N GLU A 118 -28.96 13.09 2.79
CA GLU A 118 -27.73 13.85 2.54
C GLU A 118 -26.49 12.94 2.55
N GLN A 119 -26.42 12.02 3.52
CA GLN A 119 -25.34 11.04 3.63
C GLN A 119 -25.35 10.04 2.47
N ALA A 120 -26.54 9.57 2.07
CA ALA A 120 -26.71 8.67 0.95
C ALA A 120 -26.27 9.30 -0.38
N ALA A 121 -26.54 10.60 -0.58
CA ALA A 121 -26.07 11.33 -1.76
C ALA A 121 -24.53 11.42 -1.81
N LEU A 122 -23.90 11.76 -0.68
CA LEU A 122 -22.44 11.81 -0.57
C LEU A 122 -21.80 10.43 -0.79
N TRP A 123 -22.40 9.38 -0.21
CA TRP A 123 -21.96 8.00 -0.38
C TRP A 123 -21.97 7.56 -1.85
N ARG A 124 -23.10 7.76 -2.56
CA ARG A 124 -23.22 7.44 -3.99
C ARG A 124 -22.21 8.19 -4.84
N GLN A 125 -21.96 9.47 -4.55
CA GLN A 125 -20.96 10.28 -5.26
C GLN A 125 -19.53 9.73 -5.07
N ARG A 126 -19.17 9.36 -3.83
CA ARG A 126 -17.86 8.77 -3.51
C ARG A 126 -17.68 7.41 -4.18
N PHE A 127 -18.72 6.58 -4.13
CA PHE A 127 -18.72 5.27 -4.76
C PHE A 127 -18.51 5.36 -6.28
N GLU A 128 -19.20 6.28 -6.96
CA GLU A 128 -19.04 6.51 -8.40
C GLU A 128 -17.64 7.02 -8.76
N THR A 129 -17.05 7.88 -7.92
CA THR A 129 -15.69 8.39 -8.12
C THR A 129 -14.64 7.28 -8.01
N SER A 130 -14.82 6.35 -7.06
CA SER A 130 -13.97 5.16 -6.94
C SER A 130 -14.17 4.20 -8.12
N ARG A 131 -15.40 4.02 -8.60
CA ARG A 131 -15.73 3.17 -9.77
C ARG A 131 -15.00 3.62 -11.03
N ARG A 132 -14.93 4.93 -11.29
CA ARG A 132 -14.28 5.51 -12.49
C ARG A 132 -12.77 5.37 -12.51
N ARG A 133 -12.12 5.42 -11.35
CA ARG A 133 -10.66 5.33 -11.22
C ARG A 133 -10.13 3.90 -11.30
N SER A 134 -10.98 2.91 -11.62
CA SER A 134 -10.64 1.49 -11.46
C SER A 134 -10.05 1.24 -10.07
N PHE A 135 -10.76 1.60 -9.00
CA PHE A 135 -10.24 1.36 -7.66
C PHE A 135 -10.24 -0.13 -7.31
N PRO A 136 -9.18 -0.63 -6.65
CA PRO A 136 -9.13 -1.97 -6.12
C PRO A 136 -10.13 -2.08 -4.97
N ILE A 137 -11.22 -2.79 -5.24
CA ILE A 137 -12.07 -3.49 -4.28
C ILE A 137 -11.26 -4.16 -3.15
N GLY A 138 -9.99 -4.52 -3.42
CA GLY A 138 -9.05 -5.04 -2.44
C GLY A 138 -8.93 -4.23 -1.15
N LYS A 139 -9.06 -2.88 -1.17
CA LYS A 139 -9.00 -2.10 0.09
C LYS A 139 -10.28 -2.18 0.95
N MET A 140 -11.43 -2.46 0.33
CA MET A 140 -12.69 -2.60 1.07
C MET A 140 -12.90 -4.04 1.57
N ILE A 141 -12.45 -5.04 0.80
CA ILE A 141 -12.45 -6.44 1.26
C ILE A 141 -11.48 -6.62 2.45
N TRP A 142 -10.33 -5.93 2.46
CA TRP A 142 -9.40 -5.98 3.60
C TRP A 142 -10.00 -5.39 4.90
N LEU A 143 -10.90 -4.39 4.78
CA LEU A 143 -11.59 -3.82 5.95
C LEU A 143 -12.68 -4.74 6.52
N ALA A 144 -13.25 -5.64 5.71
CA ALA A 144 -14.23 -6.62 6.16
C ALA A 144 -13.56 -7.86 6.80
N ASP A 145 -12.40 -8.27 6.25
CA ASP A 145 -11.62 -9.41 6.76
C ASP A 145 -11.04 -9.14 8.16
N MET A 146 -10.57 -7.91 8.43
CA MET A 146 -9.97 -7.55 9.72
C MET A 146 -10.95 -7.47 10.91
N ASN A 147 -12.25 -7.42 10.66
CA ASN A 147 -13.24 -7.27 11.72
C ASN A 147 -13.89 -8.60 12.14
N ASN A 148 -13.51 -9.71 11.49
CA ASN A 148 -14.11 -11.02 11.73
C ASN A 148 -13.36 -11.88 12.78
N ASP A 149 -12.32 -11.33 13.42
CA ASP A 149 -11.59 -12.02 14.51
C ASP A 149 -12.15 -11.73 15.92
N ARG A 150 -13.33 -11.07 16.03
CA ARG A 150 -13.96 -10.72 17.32
C ARG A 150 -15.48 -10.87 17.37
N LEU A 151 -16.06 -11.80 16.63
CA LEU A 151 -17.43 -12.29 16.88
C LEU A 151 -17.42 -13.80 17.07
#